data_AF-A0A5N6GWA0-F1
#
_entry.id   AF-A0A5N6GWA0-F1
#
_cell.length_a   1.000
_cell.length_b   1.000
_cell.length_c   1.000
_cell.angle_alpha   90.00
_cell.angle_beta   90.00
_cell.angle_gamma   90.00
#
_symmetry.space_group_name_H-M   'P 1'
#
loop_
_entity.id
_entity.type
_entity.pdbx_description
1 polymer ?
#
loop_
_entity_poly.entity_id
_entity_poly.type
_entity_poly.pdbx_seq_one_letter_code
_entity_poly.pdbx_strand_id
1 'polypeptide(L)'
;MPFTPALRGDAISNFDFVKRIHNSFARKMDMLNSDLQLKNEATSRRSRSSKGNHDETEMDAGFHFIAFVPALGKVWKFDGLERQPQALGPCTPNEDWLGLVKPHLITRMTEYEEDQIEFSILSLVRDPLVDLIGKLAVNIKCLELLNQRLTTQAPAVAHSELPFASRILENTILGPDKSFDMTRESIDQAIVPVVLERYNLFSAQEIVDFQQKLCNEQQALRAAIRDEQQTQRADDDYAAGRRYDYGPAIRTWVRFLARKGVIESLIPMGEV
;
A
#
# COMPACT_ATOMS: atom_id res chain seq x y z
N MET A 1 26.04 1.28 25.46
CA MET A 1 26.28 2.47 24.60
C MET A 1 25.26 2.46 23.49
N PRO A 2 24.54 3.55 23.22
CA PRO A 2 23.64 3.62 22.08
C PRO A 2 24.45 3.55 20.77
N PHE A 3 23.90 2.89 19.75
CA PHE A 3 24.56 2.79 18.43
C PHE A 3 24.67 4.16 17.76
N THR A 4 25.83 4.42 17.16
CA THR A 4 26.05 5.53 16.22
C THR A 4 25.27 5.28 14.93
N PRO A 5 24.99 6.30 14.10
CA PRO A 5 24.29 6.10 12.82
C PRO A 5 24.92 5.02 11.94
N ALA A 6 26.25 4.99 11.82
CA ALA A 6 26.96 3.96 11.06
C ALA A 6 26.76 2.54 11.64
N LEU A 7 26.82 2.39 12.97
CA LEU A 7 26.57 1.10 13.63
C LEU A 7 25.11 0.65 13.50
N ARG A 8 24.15 1.58 13.44
CA ARG A 8 22.75 1.24 13.13
C ARG A 8 22.61 0.72 11.70
N GLY A 9 23.30 1.33 10.74
CA GLY A 9 23.35 0.85 9.35
C GLY A 9 23.93 -0.55 9.25
N ASP A 10 25.06 -0.82 9.93
CA ASP A 10 25.67 -2.15 9.99
C ASP A 10 24.73 -3.19 10.64
N ALA A 11 24.09 -2.82 11.75
CA ALA A 11 23.12 -3.70 12.41
C ALA A 11 21.91 -4.04 11.51
N ILE A 12 21.41 -3.09 10.72
CA ILE A 12 20.32 -3.32 9.75
C ILE A 12 20.80 -4.23 8.61
N SER A 13 22.00 -4.00 8.08
CA SER A 13 22.60 -4.81 7.02
C SER A 13 22.78 -6.29 7.42
N ASN A 14 23.14 -6.51 8.69
CA ASN A 14 23.34 -7.84 9.27
C ASN A 14 22.05 -8.45 9.83
N PHE A 15 20.89 -7.78 9.70
CA PHE A 15 19.64 -8.32 10.20
C PHE A 15 18.96 -9.24 9.17
N ASP A 16 19.13 -10.55 9.38
CA ASP A 16 18.65 -11.59 8.45
C ASP A 16 17.16 -11.51 8.12
N PHE A 17 16.32 -11.10 9.06
CA PHE A 17 14.89 -10.97 8.83
C PHE A 17 14.59 -9.91 7.75
N VAL A 18 15.15 -8.70 7.90
CA VAL A 18 14.98 -7.61 6.93
C VAL A 18 15.62 -7.97 5.59
N LYS A 19 16.82 -8.56 5.62
CA LYS A 19 17.52 -9.00 4.40
C LYS A 19 16.69 -10.02 3.60
N ARG A 20 16.07 -10.98 4.29
CA ARG A 20 15.21 -11.98 3.66
C ARG A 20 13.97 -11.35 3.03
N ILE A 21 13.32 -10.41 3.72
CA ILE A 21 12.14 -9.72 3.19
C ILE A 21 12.54 -8.85 1.99
N HIS A 22 13.59 -8.03 2.10
CA HIS A 22 14.09 -7.20 1.00
C HIS A 22 14.38 -8.04 -0.24
N ASN A 23 15.13 -9.13 -0.07
CA ASN A 23 15.46 -10.05 -1.17
C ASN A 23 14.22 -10.75 -1.74
N SER A 24 13.16 -10.95 -0.96
CA SER A 24 11.93 -11.57 -1.46
C SER A 24 11.23 -10.73 -2.54
N PHE A 25 11.45 -9.41 -2.56
CA PHE A 25 10.90 -8.48 -3.57
C PHE A 25 11.85 -8.21 -4.75
N ALA A 26 13.11 -8.65 -4.69
CA ALA A 26 14.07 -8.45 -5.76
C ALA A 26 13.81 -9.42 -6.93
N ARG A 27 14.09 -8.98 -8.17
CA ARG A 27 14.01 -9.87 -9.34
C ARG A 27 15.18 -10.85 -9.30
N LYS A 28 14.95 -12.07 -9.80
CA LYS A 28 16.02 -13.07 -9.93
C LYS A 28 17.18 -12.57 -10.79
N MET A 29 16.89 -11.80 -11.84
CA MET A 29 17.91 -11.19 -12.70
C MET A 29 18.77 -10.18 -11.93
N ASP A 30 18.16 -9.32 -11.12
CA ASP A 30 18.86 -8.32 -10.30
C ASP A 30 19.82 -9.01 -9.31
N MET A 31 19.37 -10.10 -8.67
CA MET A 31 20.24 -10.91 -7.80
C MET A 31 21.43 -11.50 -8.56
N LEU A 32 21.18 -12.08 -9.74
CA LEU A 32 22.25 -12.68 -10.56
C LEU A 32 23.24 -11.64 -11.08
N ASN A 33 22.76 -10.44 -11.42
CA ASN A 33 23.60 -9.32 -11.84
C ASN A 33 24.49 -8.84 -10.68
N SER A 34 23.92 -8.72 -9.47
CA SER A 34 24.68 -8.38 -8.26
C SER A 34 25.75 -9.45 -7.96
N ASP A 35 25.40 -10.74 -8.04
CA ASP A 35 26.36 -11.84 -7.86
C ASP A 35 27.48 -11.80 -8.93
N LEU A 36 27.13 -11.48 -10.18
CA LEU A 36 28.08 -11.34 -11.28
C LEU A 36 29.05 -10.17 -11.04
N GLN A 37 28.54 -9.02 -10.60
CA GLN A 37 29.37 -7.87 -10.22
C GLN A 37 30.32 -8.21 -9.08
N LEU A 38 29.83 -8.82 -8.00
CA LEU A 38 30.68 -9.27 -6.88
C LEU A 38 31.77 -10.23 -7.34
N LYS A 39 31.45 -11.15 -8.25
CA LYS A 39 32.43 -12.06 -8.86
C LYS A 39 33.46 -11.30 -9.69
N ASN A 40 33.04 -10.31 -10.48
CA ASN A 40 33.93 -9.48 -11.28
C ASN A 40 34.85 -8.64 -10.39
N GLU A 41 34.35 -8.06 -9.30
CA GLU A 41 35.16 -7.35 -8.31
C GLU A 41 36.19 -8.27 -7.64
N ALA A 42 35.78 -9.46 -7.20
CA ALA A 42 36.67 -10.42 -6.55
C ALA A 42 37.77 -10.94 -7.49
N THR A 43 37.45 -11.16 -8.76
CA THR A 43 38.41 -11.64 -9.77
C THR A 43 39.30 -10.51 -10.30
N SER A 44 38.78 -9.29 -10.47
CA SER A 44 39.56 -8.13 -10.89
C SER A 44 40.53 -7.65 -9.81
N ARG A 45 40.16 -7.71 -8.52
CA ARG A 45 41.07 -7.47 -7.38
C ARG A 45 42.24 -8.46 -7.31
N ARG A 46 42.08 -9.67 -7.86
CA ARG A 46 43.19 -10.63 -8.03
C ARG A 46 44.14 -10.30 -9.19
N SER A 47 43.74 -9.39 -10.09
CA SER A 47 44.51 -9.05 -11.31
C SER A 47 45.06 -7.62 -11.36
N ARG A 48 44.64 -6.72 -10.47
CA ARG A 48 45.05 -5.30 -10.52
C ARG A 48 45.87 -4.88 -9.30
N SER A 49 47.19 -4.90 -9.45
CA SER A 49 48.16 -4.14 -8.65
C SER A 49 48.46 -2.75 -9.26
N SER A 50 47.54 -2.17 -10.04
CA SER A 50 47.75 -0.87 -10.67
C SER A 50 46.48 -0.03 -10.67
N LYS A 51 46.69 1.22 -10.29
CA LYS A 51 45.78 2.35 -10.11
C LYS A 51 45.18 2.71 -11.48
N GLY A 52 43.87 2.56 -11.64
CA GLY A 52 43.16 2.89 -12.89
C GLY A 52 41.69 3.18 -12.61
N ASN A 53 41.18 4.24 -13.23
CA ASN A 53 40.00 5.02 -12.91
C ASN A 53 38.70 4.28 -12.56
N HIS A 54 38.03 4.88 -11.59
CA HIS A 54 36.69 4.64 -11.07
C HIS A 54 35.67 5.27 -12.02
N ASP A 55 35.36 4.61 -13.15
CA ASP A 55 34.42 5.15 -14.15
C ASP A 55 33.43 4.09 -14.70
N GLU A 56 33.42 2.87 -14.14
CA GLU A 56 32.44 1.82 -14.48
C GLU A 56 31.27 1.74 -13.47
N THR A 57 31.23 2.63 -12.47
CA THR A 57 30.25 2.58 -11.37
C THR A 57 28.96 3.37 -11.65
N GLU A 58 28.91 4.20 -12.70
CA GLU A 58 27.80 5.13 -12.91
C GLU A 58 26.59 4.51 -13.62
N MET A 59 26.76 3.48 -14.45
CA MET A 59 25.65 2.93 -15.25
C MET A 59 24.70 1.99 -14.48
N ASP A 60 24.98 1.68 -13.20
CA ASP A 60 24.14 0.80 -12.36
C ASP A 60 23.97 1.33 -10.93
N ALA A 61 24.09 2.65 -10.73
CA ALA A 61 23.84 3.26 -9.43
C ALA A 61 22.33 3.24 -9.14
N GLY A 62 21.89 2.27 -8.34
CA GLY A 62 20.50 2.20 -7.87
C GLY A 62 20.02 3.50 -7.22
N PHE A 63 18.69 3.70 -7.21
CA PHE A 63 18.08 4.91 -6.65
C PHE A 63 18.52 5.21 -5.21
N HIS A 64 18.83 6.48 -4.95
CA HIS A 64 19.13 6.98 -3.61
C HIS A 64 17.84 7.38 -2.88
N PHE A 65 17.65 6.87 -1.66
CA PHE A 65 16.46 7.14 -0.86
C PHE A 65 16.72 8.20 0.20
N ILE A 66 15.84 9.21 0.24
CA ILE A 66 15.81 10.24 1.27
C ILE A 66 14.43 10.23 1.93
N ALA A 67 14.40 10.16 3.25
CA ALA A 67 13.16 10.14 4.02
C ALA A 67 12.95 11.47 4.76
N PHE A 68 11.72 11.98 4.72
CA PHE A 68 11.30 13.14 5.50
C PHE A 68 10.31 12.70 6.56
N VAL A 69 10.59 13.01 7.83
CA VAL A 69 9.80 12.50 8.97
C VAL A 69 9.54 13.60 10.00
N PRO A 70 8.28 13.89 10.35
CA PRO A 70 7.95 14.73 11.50
C PRO A 70 8.17 13.92 12.79
N ALA A 71 9.13 14.32 13.62
CA ALA A 71 9.44 13.66 14.89
C ALA A 71 9.98 14.66 15.92
N LEU A 72 9.64 14.45 17.19
CA LEU A 72 10.11 15.27 18.32
C LEU A 72 9.88 16.78 18.13
N GLY A 73 8.72 17.15 17.57
CA GLY A 73 8.33 18.54 17.34
C GLY A 73 9.08 19.24 16.20
N LYS A 74 9.77 18.51 15.33
CA LYS A 74 10.51 19.02 14.18
C LYS A 74 10.35 18.11 12.96
N VAL A 75 10.54 18.67 11.77
CA VAL A 75 10.68 17.88 10.53
C VAL A 75 12.15 17.55 10.33
N TRP A 76 12.43 16.27 10.09
CA TRP A 76 13.78 15.77 9.87
C TRP A 76 13.91 15.24 8.45
N LYS A 77 15.04 15.57 7.81
CA LYS A 77 15.54 14.92 6.61
C LYS A 77 16.55 13.85 7.02
N PHE A 78 16.29 12.62 6.63
CA PHE A 78 17.17 11.47 6.78
C PHE A 78 17.72 11.06 5.42
N ASP A 79 19.01 11.29 5.22
CA ASP A 79 19.75 10.86 4.04
C ASP A 79 20.82 9.85 4.49
N GLY A 80 20.80 8.65 3.90
CA GLY A 80 21.72 7.55 4.25
C GLY A 80 23.19 7.80 3.88
N LEU A 81 23.46 8.76 2.99
CA LEU A 81 24.81 9.18 2.60
C LEU A 81 25.33 10.33 3.47
N GLU A 82 24.46 11.00 4.23
CA GLU A 82 24.84 12.06 5.15
C GLU A 82 25.21 11.52 6.54
N ARG A 83 26.16 12.19 7.20
CA ARG A 83 26.67 11.75 8.51
C ARG A 83 25.65 11.87 9.65
N GLN A 84 24.74 12.84 9.57
CA GLN A 84 23.75 13.16 10.60
C GLN A 84 22.44 13.63 9.96
N PRO A 85 21.28 13.38 10.61
CA PRO A 85 20.00 13.89 10.12
C PRO A 85 19.94 15.41 10.18
N GLN A 86 19.26 16.02 9.20
CA GLN A 86 19.10 17.47 9.13
C GLN A 86 17.71 17.88 9.64
N ALA A 87 17.67 18.85 10.55
CA ALA A 87 16.41 19.44 10.99
C ALA A 87 16.00 20.55 10.01
N LEU A 88 14.81 20.44 9.42
CA LEU A 88 14.29 21.43 8.47
C LEU A 88 13.53 22.57 9.17
N GLY A 89 12.83 22.27 10.26
CA GLY A 89 12.05 23.25 11.00
C GLY A 89 11.20 22.65 12.11
N PRO A 90 10.58 23.48 12.97
CA PRO A 90 9.61 23.02 13.96
C PRO A 90 8.33 22.50 13.26
N CYS A 91 7.67 21.53 13.90
CA CYS A 91 6.39 20.99 13.45
C CYS A 91 5.52 20.70 14.67
N THR A 92 4.31 21.25 14.69
CA THR A 92 3.31 20.88 15.69
C THR A 92 2.46 19.70 15.20
N PRO A 93 1.88 18.87 16.09
CA PRO A 93 1.15 17.65 15.72
C PRO A 93 -0.05 17.84 14.77
N ASN A 94 -0.54 19.07 14.61
CA ASN A 94 -1.71 19.41 13.79
C ASN A 94 -1.37 20.35 12.61
N GLU A 95 -0.10 20.67 12.40
CA GLU A 95 0.31 21.51 11.26
C GLU A 95 0.70 20.67 10.04
N ASP A 96 0.42 21.22 8.86
CA ASP A 96 0.89 20.67 7.59
C ASP A 96 2.41 20.89 7.45
N TRP A 97 3.18 19.89 7.84
CA TRP A 97 4.63 19.88 7.71
C TRP A 97 5.12 19.74 6.26
N LEU A 98 4.24 19.38 5.32
CA LEU A 98 4.61 19.22 3.92
C LEU A 98 5.02 20.55 3.29
N GLY A 99 4.52 21.67 3.80
CA GLY A 99 4.95 23.02 3.39
C GLY A 99 6.45 23.23 3.55
N LEU A 100 7.07 22.63 4.58
CA LEU A 100 8.51 22.71 4.82
C LEU A 100 9.30 21.83 3.85
N VAL A 101 8.75 20.70 3.40
CA VAL A 101 9.47 19.70 2.59
C VAL A 101 9.39 19.96 1.09
N LYS A 102 8.25 20.47 0.61
CA LYS A 102 8.02 20.84 -0.79
C LYS A 102 9.18 21.63 -1.43
N PRO A 103 9.70 22.73 -0.84
CA PRO A 103 10.80 23.47 -1.46
C PRO A 103 12.06 22.61 -1.60
N HIS A 104 12.39 21.77 -0.62
CA HIS A 104 13.55 20.87 -0.71
C HIS A 104 13.43 19.84 -1.83
N LEU A 105 12.22 19.29 -2.04
CA LEU A 105 11.96 18.37 -3.14
C LEU A 105 12.10 19.08 -4.50
N ILE A 106 11.52 20.27 -4.65
CA ILE A 106 11.59 21.04 -5.90
C ILE A 106 13.03 21.46 -6.22
N THR A 107 13.76 21.99 -5.23
CA THR A 107 15.17 22.34 -5.40
C THR A 107 15.96 21.12 -5.87
N ARG A 108 15.79 19.97 -5.20
CA ARG A 108 16.49 18.75 -5.59
C ARG A 108 16.11 18.29 -6.99
N MET A 109 14.84 18.38 -7.40
CA MET A 109 14.41 18.02 -8.75
C MET A 109 14.97 18.96 -9.83
N THR A 110 15.20 20.24 -9.48
CA THR A 110 15.72 21.26 -10.41
C THR A 110 17.25 21.17 -10.57
N GLU A 111 17.95 20.59 -9.60
CA GLU A 111 19.41 20.39 -9.66
C GLU A 111 19.85 19.35 -10.70
N TYR A 112 18.94 18.51 -11.20
CA TYR A 112 19.24 17.50 -12.22
C TYR A 112 18.86 18.02 -13.62
N GLU A 113 19.69 17.68 -14.61
CA GLU A 113 19.50 18.08 -16.01
C GLU A 113 18.21 17.46 -16.61
N GLU A 114 17.61 18.13 -17.60
CA GLU A 114 16.28 17.82 -18.17
C GLU A 114 16.12 16.39 -18.71
N ASP A 115 17.22 15.66 -18.92
CA ASP A 115 17.24 14.30 -19.47
C ASP A 115 17.51 13.17 -18.42
N GLN A 116 17.70 13.49 -17.12
CA GLN A 116 17.99 12.50 -16.05
C GLN A 116 16.86 12.32 -15.01
N ILE A 117 15.59 12.38 -15.45
CA ILE A 117 14.44 12.54 -14.55
C ILE A 117 13.79 11.19 -14.17
N GLU A 118 14.50 10.31 -13.49
CA GLU A 118 13.88 9.15 -12.82
C GLU A 118 13.76 9.41 -11.31
N PHE A 119 12.73 10.17 -10.89
CA PHE A 119 12.41 10.36 -9.47
C PHE A 119 11.14 9.59 -9.09
N SER A 120 11.15 8.99 -7.90
CA SER A 120 9.97 8.41 -7.26
C SER A 120 9.73 9.08 -5.92
N ILE A 121 8.49 9.54 -5.70
CA ILE A 121 8.04 10.06 -4.41
C ILE A 121 6.99 9.10 -3.87
N LEU A 122 7.24 8.58 -2.67
CA LEU A 122 6.34 7.68 -1.96
C LEU A 122 5.95 8.31 -0.63
N SER A 123 4.70 8.09 -0.20
CA SER A 123 4.22 8.49 1.12
C SER A 123 3.88 7.26 1.95
N LEU A 124 4.31 7.27 3.21
CA LEU A 124 3.88 6.26 4.19
C LEU A 124 2.62 6.78 4.89
N VAL A 125 1.48 6.18 4.54
CA VAL A 125 0.18 6.54 5.12
C VAL A 125 -0.40 5.39 5.94
N ARG A 126 -1.36 5.72 6.80
CA ARG A 126 -2.13 4.70 7.50
C ARG A 126 -2.99 3.94 6.49
N ASP A 127 -3.07 2.63 6.67
CA ASP A 127 -3.93 1.76 5.87
C ASP A 127 -5.39 2.26 5.92
N PRO A 128 -5.96 2.70 4.78
CA PRO A 128 -7.33 3.20 4.73
C PRO A 128 -8.38 2.10 4.97
N LEU A 129 -8.06 0.82 4.69
CA LEU A 129 -8.99 -0.29 4.90
C LEU A 129 -9.40 -0.41 6.36
N VAL A 130 -8.44 -0.21 7.29
CA VAL A 130 -8.71 -0.32 8.73
C VAL A 130 -9.80 0.67 9.16
N ASP A 131 -9.71 1.93 8.70
CA ASP A 131 -10.69 2.96 9.04
C ASP A 131 -12.03 2.75 8.31
N LEU A 132 -12.00 2.29 7.07
CA LEU A 132 -13.21 1.96 6.31
C LEU A 132 -13.98 0.78 6.90
N ILE A 133 -13.28 -0.29 7.28
CA ILE A 133 -13.85 -1.47 7.95
C ILE A 133 -14.43 -1.08 9.31
N GLY A 134 -13.72 -0.24 10.08
CA GLY A 134 -14.22 0.29 11.34
C GLY A 134 -15.52 1.08 11.17
N LYS A 135 -15.61 1.95 10.16
CA LYS A 135 -16.84 2.69 9.83
C LYS A 135 -17.97 1.76 9.40
N LEU A 136 -17.65 0.72 8.62
CA LEU A 136 -18.64 -0.29 8.20
C LEU A 136 -19.16 -1.08 9.41
N ALA A 137 -18.30 -1.46 10.35
CA ALA A 137 -18.71 -2.17 11.57
C ALA A 137 -19.66 -1.34 12.43
N VAL A 138 -19.38 -0.04 12.60
CA VAL A 138 -20.28 0.91 13.27
C VAL A 138 -21.62 0.98 12.53
N ASN A 139 -21.60 1.14 11.21
CA ASN A 139 -22.81 1.22 10.39
C ASN A 139 -23.69 -0.04 10.52
N ILE A 140 -23.10 -1.24 10.45
CA ILE A 140 -23.80 -2.52 10.62
C ILE A 140 -24.42 -2.60 12.01
N LYS A 141 -23.68 -2.24 13.07
CA LYS A 141 -24.22 -2.25 14.43
C LYS A 141 -25.39 -1.29 14.60
N CYS A 142 -25.33 -0.10 14.01
CA CYS A 142 -26.44 0.85 14.00
C CYS A 142 -27.69 0.26 13.32
N LEU A 143 -27.52 -0.40 12.18
CA LEU A 143 -28.60 -1.04 11.44
C LEU A 143 -29.20 -2.23 12.20
N GLU A 144 -28.37 -3.06 12.85
CA GLU A 144 -28.84 -4.16 13.69
C GLU A 144 -29.72 -3.65 14.84
N LEU A 145 -29.27 -2.59 15.54
CA LEU A 145 -30.02 -1.99 16.65
C LEU A 145 -31.37 -1.41 16.18
N LEU A 146 -31.40 -0.75 15.03
CA LEU A 146 -32.63 -0.22 14.44
C LEU A 146 -33.60 -1.33 14.03
N ASN A 147 -33.10 -2.39 13.41
CA ASN A 147 -33.94 -3.50 12.98
C ASN A 147 -34.56 -4.27 14.17
N GLN A 148 -33.79 -4.47 15.24
CA GLN A 148 -34.32 -5.04 16.49
C GLN A 148 -35.45 -4.19 17.08
N ARG A 149 -35.35 -2.85 16.99
CA ARG A 149 -36.39 -1.93 17.48
C ARG A 149 -37.66 -1.98 16.65
N LEU A 150 -37.56 -1.94 15.32
CA LEU A 150 -38.72 -2.09 14.43
C LEU A 150 -39.45 -3.40 14.71
N THR A 151 -38.71 -4.50 14.91
CA THR A 151 -39.28 -5.81 15.26
C THR A 151 -40.00 -5.79 16.62
N THR A 152 -39.47 -5.04 17.61
CA THR A 152 -40.05 -4.94 18.95
C THR A 152 -41.28 -4.02 19.02
N GLN A 153 -41.34 -2.95 18.22
CA GLN A 153 -42.48 -2.02 18.15
C GLN A 153 -43.62 -2.49 17.24
N ALA A 154 -43.37 -3.46 16.35
CA ALA A 154 -44.33 -3.90 15.34
C ALA A 154 -45.30 -5.07 15.69
N PRO A 155 -45.55 -5.55 16.94
CA PRO A 155 -46.58 -6.56 17.13
C PRO A 155 -48.02 -6.03 17.00
N ALA A 156 -48.25 -4.72 16.79
CA ALA A 156 -49.59 -4.11 16.75
C ALA A 156 -50.03 -3.51 15.40
N VAL A 157 -49.16 -3.38 14.39
CA VAL A 157 -49.50 -2.79 13.08
C VAL A 157 -49.03 -3.71 11.95
N ALA A 158 -49.56 -4.94 11.96
CA ALA A 158 -49.47 -5.79 10.79
C ALA A 158 -50.30 -5.16 9.66
N HIS A 159 -49.72 -5.09 8.46
CA HIS A 159 -50.37 -4.95 7.15
C HIS A 159 -50.26 -3.65 6.34
N SER A 160 -49.46 -2.63 6.69
CA SER A 160 -49.25 -1.49 5.75
C SER A 160 -47.80 -1.10 5.45
N GLU A 161 -46.86 -1.15 6.39
CA GLU A 161 -45.51 -0.57 6.17
C GLU A 161 -44.37 -1.60 6.01
N LEU A 162 -44.64 -2.87 6.31
CA LEU A 162 -43.69 -4.00 6.18
C LEU A 162 -43.05 -4.18 4.77
N PRO A 163 -43.71 -3.90 3.63
CA PRO A 163 -43.10 -4.11 2.32
C PRO A 163 -41.92 -3.17 2.03
N PHE A 164 -41.89 -1.97 2.61
CA PHE A 164 -40.88 -0.96 2.31
C PHE A 164 -39.58 -1.20 3.09
N ALA A 165 -39.68 -1.49 4.39
CA ALA A 165 -38.51 -1.83 5.22
C ALA A 165 -37.79 -3.10 4.73
N SER A 166 -38.53 -4.08 4.19
CA SER A 166 -37.96 -5.31 3.63
C SER A 166 -37.12 -5.07 2.35
N ARG A 167 -37.54 -4.16 1.46
CA ARG A 167 -36.78 -3.85 0.23
C ARG A 167 -35.50 -3.06 0.48
N ILE A 168 -35.49 -2.19 1.49
CA ILE A 168 -34.30 -1.41 1.84
C ILE A 168 -33.18 -2.31 2.42
N LEU A 169 -33.56 -3.40 3.09
CA LEU A 169 -32.63 -4.35 3.69
C LEU A 169 -32.10 -5.42 2.72
N GLU A 170 -32.75 -5.66 1.57
CA GLU A 170 -32.34 -6.71 0.61
C GLU A 170 -30.90 -6.56 0.10
N ASN A 171 -30.38 -5.33 0.03
CA ASN A 171 -29.03 -5.04 -0.41
C ASN A 171 -28.07 -4.66 0.72
N THR A 172 -28.49 -4.80 1.98
CA THR A 172 -27.78 -4.28 3.15
C THR A 172 -27.26 -5.42 4.02
N ILE A 173 -25.99 -5.35 4.41
CA ILE A 173 -25.34 -6.32 5.29
C ILE A 173 -25.80 -6.05 6.72
N LEU A 174 -26.40 -7.06 7.35
CA LEU A 174 -26.92 -7.05 8.73
C LEU A 174 -26.17 -8.05 9.62
N GLY A 175 -24.86 -8.23 9.40
CA GLY A 175 -24.08 -9.17 10.19
C GLY A 175 -22.65 -9.40 9.66
N PRO A 176 -21.98 -10.45 10.13
CA PRO A 176 -20.64 -10.82 9.70
C PRO A 176 -20.59 -11.14 8.20
N ASP A 177 -19.61 -10.58 7.49
CA ASP A 177 -19.37 -10.81 6.07
C ASP A 177 -17.86 -10.99 5.83
N LYS A 178 -17.49 -12.18 5.34
CA LYS A 178 -16.09 -12.55 5.07
C LYS A 178 -15.47 -11.74 3.93
N SER A 179 -16.26 -11.17 3.04
CA SER A 179 -15.77 -10.37 1.91
C SER A 179 -15.12 -9.06 2.38
N PHE A 180 -15.48 -8.60 3.59
CA PHE A 180 -15.02 -7.37 4.19
C PHE A 180 -14.23 -7.63 5.49
N ASP A 181 -13.78 -8.87 5.73
CA ASP A 181 -13.17 -9.33 6.99
C ASP A 181 -13.97 -8.94 8.25
N MET A 182 -15.30 -8.88 8.09
CA MET A 182 -16.21 -8.44 9.13
C MET A 182 -16.54 -9.62 10.05
N THR A 183 -16.08 -9.55 11.29
CA THR A 183 -16.34 -10.56 12.33
C THR A 183 -17.44 -10.11 13.27
N ARG A 184 -18.06 -11.04 13.99
CA ARG A 184 -19.05 -10.69 15.03
C ARG A 184 -18.41 -9.83 16.14
N GLU A 185 -17.18 -10.16 16.51
CA GLU A 185 -16.41 -9.42 17.52
C GLU A 185 -16.14 -7.97 17.11
N SER A 186 -15.73 -7.73 15.85
CA SER A 186 -15.48 -6.37 15.36
C SER A 186 -16.75 -5.52 15.32
N ILE A 187 -17.89 -6.13 15.02
CA ILE A 187 -19.20 -5.47 15.09
C ILE A 187 -19.52 -5.15 16.54
N ASP A 188 -19.47 -6.13 17.44
CA ASP A 188 -19.90 -5.96 18.83
C ASP A 188 -19.02 -4.95 19.59
N GLN A 189 -17.72 -4.89 19.29
CA GLN A 189 -16.79 -3.90 19.85
C GLN A 189 -16.93 -2.49 19.26
N ALA A 190 -17.63 -2.33 18.12
CA ALA A 190 -17.78 -1.04 17.47
C ALA A 190 -18.51 -0.03 18.39
N ILE A 191 -17.91 1.15 18.56
CA ILE A 191 -18.47 2.21 19.40
C ILE A 191 -19.56 2.91 18.59
N VAL A 192 -20.79 2.79 19.08
CA VAL A 192 -21.96 3.39 18.47
C VAL A 192 -21.98 4.88 18.84
N PRO A 193 -22.07 5.81 17.87
CA PRO A 193 -22.08 7.24 18.15
C PRO A 193 -23.19 7.64 19.14
N VAL A 194 -22.91 8.53 20.10
CA VAL A 194 -23.84 8.96 21.18
C VAL A 194 -25.19 9.50 20.67
N VAL A 195 -25.26 9.93 19.42
CA VAL A 195 -26.54 10.25 18.74
C VAL A 195 -27.53 9.07 18.85
N LEU A 196 -27.02 7.83 18.94
CA LEU A 196 -27.74 6.58 19.17
C LEU A 196 -28.38 6.40 20.54
N GLU A 197 -27.94 7.12 21.56
CA GLU A 197 -28.59 7.10 22.88
C GLU A 197 -29.90 7.90 22.89
N ARG A 198 -30.08 8.82 21.93
CA ARG A 198 -31.31 9.64 21.79
C ARG A 198 -32.43 8.93 21.01
N TYR A 199 -32.26 7.67 20.64
CA TYR A 199 -33.21 6.96 19.75
C TYR A 199 -34.55 6.67 20.39
N ASN A 200 -34.61 6.76 21.72
CA ASN A 200 -35.84 6.65 22.48
C ASN A 200 -36.83 7.81 22.19
N LEU A 201 -36.43 8.84 21.44
CA LEU A 201 -37.26 10.01 21.11
C LEU A 201 -37.69 10.08 19.64
N PHE A 202 -37.20 9.20 18.76
CA PHE A 202 -37.52 9.27 17.33
C PHE A 202 -38.87 8.64 17.00
N SER A 203 -39.61 9.29 16.10
CA SER A 203 -40.83 8.79 15.48
C SER A 203 -40.52 7.66 14.48
N ALA A 204 -41.54 6.85 14.14
CA ALA A 204 -41.40 5.75 13.19
C ALA A 204 -40.85 6.21 11.82
N GLN A 205 -41.21 7.42 11.38
CA GLN A 205 -40.78 7.96 10.10
C GLN A 205 -39.30 8.41 10.13
N GLU A 206 -38.86 9.02 11.22
CA GLU A 206 -37.44 9.38 11.41
C GLU A 206 -36.52 8.15 11.46
N ILE A 207 -37.03 7.02 11.99
CA ILE A 207 -36.31 5.74 11.98
C ILE A 207 -36.11 5.24 10.55
N VAL A 208 -37.14 5.31 9.69
CA VAL A 208 -37.07 4.88 8.29
C VAL A 208 -36.11 5.77 7.49
N ASP A 209 -36.20 7.10 7.66
CA ASP A 209 -35.31 8.04 6.98
C ASP A 209 -33.84 7.81 7.39
N PHE A 210 -33.60 7.58 8.68
CA PHE A 210 -32.26 7.30 9.18
C PHE A 210 -31.74 5.94 8.73
N GLN A 211 -32.59 4.91 8.67
CA GLN A 211 -32.24 3.61 8.11
C GLN A 211 -31.85 3.74 6.64
N GLN A 212 -32.59 4.50 5.84
CA GLN A 212 -32.27 4.75 4.44
C GLN A 212 -30.91 5.45 4.31
N LYS A 213 -30.64 6.45 5.15
CA LYS A 213 -29.33 7.11 5.20
C LYS A 213 -28.19 6.13 5.50
N LEU A 214 -28.35 5.30 6.51
CA LEU A 214 -27.35 4.28 6.86
C LEU A 214 -27.15 3.24 5.75
N CYS A 215 -28.20 2.84 5.03
CA CYS A 215 -28.08 1.92 3.91
C CYS A 215 -27.27 2.54 2.75
N ASN A 216 -27.53 3.80 2.44
CA ASN A 216 -26.76 4.54 1.44
C ASN A 216 -25.29 4.70 1.85
N GLU A 217 -25.04 5.04 3.11
CA GLU A 217 -23.68 5.09 3.68
C GLU A 217 -22.99 3.73 3.61
N GLN A 218 -23.71 2.64 3.91
CA GLN A 218 -23.16 1.29 3.82
C GLN A 218 -22.76 0.93 2.39
N GLN A 219 -23.60 1.28 1.41
CA GLN A 219 -23.30 1.04 0.00
C GLN A 219 -22.04 1.78 -0.43
N ALA A 220 -21.90 3.05 -0.04
CA ALA A 220 -20.70 3.84 -0.32
C ALA A 220 -19.45 3.27 0.35
N LEU A 221 -19.55 2.86 1.63
CA LEU A 221 -18.45 2.23 2.36
C LEU A 221 -18.02 0.90 1.71
N ARG A 222 -18.98 0.07 1.29
CA ARG A 222 -18.70 -1.20 0.62
C ARG A 222 -18.04 -1.01 -0.74
N ALA A 223 -18.44 0.01 -1.50
CA ALA A 223 -17.78 0.37 -2.74
C ALA A 223 -16.32 0.80 -2.48
N ALA A 224 -16.11 1.72 -1.54
CA ALA A 224 -14.76 2.18 -1.18
C ALA A 224 -13.84 1.05 -0.70
N ILE A 225 -14.35 0.12 0.13
CA ILE A 225 -13.56 -1.04 0.58
C ILE A 225 -13.20 -1.96 -0.59
N ARG A 226 -14.14 -2.20 -1.51
CA ARG A 226 -13.87 -3.06 -2.68
C ARG A 226 -12.82 -2.45 -3.60
N ASP A 227 -12.90 -1.15 -3.84
CA ASP A 227 -11.93 -0.44 -4.68
C ASP A 227 -10.52 -0.50 -4.07
N GLU A 228 -10.41 -0.32 -2.76
CA GLU A 228 -9.15 -0.41 -2.03
C GLU A 228 -8.60 -1.85 -2.00
N GLN A 229 -9.44 -2.86 -1.72
CA GLN A 229 -9.06 -4.27 -1.80
C GLN A 229 -8.60 -4.66 -3.21
N GLN A 230 -9.20 -4.09 -4.26
CA GLN A 230 -8.79 -4.34 -5.63
C GLN A 230 -7.42 -3.70 -5.92
N THR A 231 -7.17 -2.50 -5.41
CA THR A 231 -5.87 -1.82 -5.53
C THR A 231 -4.77 -2.64 -4.86
N GLN A 232 -5.00 -3.10 -3.62
CA GLN A 232 -4.06 -3.97 -2.90
C GLN A 232 -3.77 -5.27 -3.65
N ARG A 233 -4.80 -5.92 -4.21
CA ARG A 233 -4.63 -7.14 -5.01
C ARG A 233 -3.80 -6.89 -6.28
N ALA A 234 -4.04 -5.76 -6.95
CA ALA A 234 -3.27 -5.40 -8.14
C ALA A 234 -1.78 -5.19 -7.80
N ASP A 235 -1.47 -4.57 -6.67
CA ASP A 235 -0.10 -4.39 -6.18
C ASP A 235 0.56 -5.74 -5.81
N ASP A 236 -0.18 -6.63 -5.14
CA ASP A 236 0.28 -7.97 -4.80
C ASP A 236 0.55 -8.82 -6.06
N ASP A 237 -0.35 -8.77 -7.04
CA ASP A 237 -0.19 -9.45 -8.33
C ASP A 237 0.99 -8.89 -9.12
N TYR A 238 1.19 -7.56 -9.09
CA TYR A 238 2.36 -6.91 -9.69
C TYR A 238 3.66 -7.38 -9.04
N ALA A 239 3.71 -7.39 -7.70
CA ALA A 239 4.86 -7.88 -6.95
C ALA A 239 5.14 -9.37 -7.22
N ALA A 240 4.10 -10.20 -7.28
CA ALA A 240 4.20 -11.62 -7.61
C ALA A 240 4.72 -11.84 -9.04
N GLY A 241 4.17 -11.11 -10.01
CA GLY A 241 4.59 -11.16 -11.41
C GLY A 241 6.05 -10.74 -11.61
N ARG A 242 6.53 -9.73 -10.85
CA ARG A 242 7.91 -9.27 -10.86
C ARG A 242 8.90 -10.33 -10.36
N ARG A 243 8.47 -11.22 -9.46
CA ARG A 243 9.28 -12.28 -8.87
C ARG A 243 9.34 -13.54 -9.73
N TYR A 244 8.42 -13.68 -10.69
CA TYR A 244 8.29 -14.89 -11.48
C TYR A 244 9.43 -15.04 -12.51
N ASP A 245 10.08 -16.20 -12.52
CA ASP A 245 11.11 -16.53 -13.51
C ASP A 245 10.44 -17.05 -14.79
N TYR A 246 10.29 -16.16 -15.78
CA TYR A 246 9.77 -16.50 -17.10
C TYR A 246 10.77 -17.29 -17.97
N GLY A 247 12.03 -17.43 -17.55
CA GLY A 247 13.08 -18.09 -18.32
C GLY A 247 12.73 -19.52 -18.80
N PRO A 248 12.20 -20.42 -17.96
CA PRO A 248 11.75 -21.74 -18.39
C PRO A 248 10.63 -21.70 -19.43
N ALA A 249 9.68 -20.79 -19.29
CA ALA A 249 8.56 -20.63 -20.22
C ALA A 249 9.06 -20.15 -21.58
N ILE A 250 9.89 -19.09 -21.59
CA ILE A 250 10.50 -18.54 -22.81
C ILE A 250 11.34 -19.61 -23.52
N ARG A 251 12.23 -20.31 -22.80
CA ARG A 251 13.06 -21.38 -23.40
C ARG A 251 12.21 -22.50 -24.03
N THR A 252 11.11 -22.87 -23.37
CA THR A 252 10.20 -23.89 -23.88
C THR A 252 9.47 -23.41 -25.13
N TRP A 253 9.00 -22.17 -25.11
CA TRP A 253 8.31 -21.55 -26.24
C TRP A 253 9.22 -21.40 -27.46
N VAL A 254 10.44 -20.88 -27.28
CA VAL A 254 11.46 -20.80 -28.33
C VAL A 254 11.79 -22.19 -28.89
N ARG A 255 11.93 -23.21 -28.03
CA ARG A 255 12.16 -24.59 -28.48
C ARG A 255 11.02 -25.11 -29.37
N PHE A 256 9.76 -24.78 -29.06
CA PHE A 256 8.63 -25.15 -29.90
C PHE A 256 8.60 -24.42 -31.23
N LEU A 257 8.91 -23.12 -31.24
CA LEU A 257 9.02 -22.34 -32.47
C LEU A 257 10.13 -22.88 -33.38
N ALA A 258 11.28 -23.26 -32.80
CA ALA A 258 12.40 -23.86 -33.52
C ALA A 258 12.00 -25.17 -34.18
N ARG A 259 11.32 -26.06 -33.44
CA ARG A 259 10.85 -27.35 -33.95
C ARG A 259 9.85 -27.22 -35.09
N LYS A 260 9.06 -26.13 -35.11
CA LYS A 260 8.10 -25.85 -36.18
C LYS A 260 8.73 -25.09 -37.37
N GLY A 261 10.01 -24.73 -37.30
CA GLY A 261 10.71 -23.99 -38.36
C GLY A 261 10.23 -22.55 -38.54
N VAL A 262 9.51 -21.98 -37.58
CA VAL A 262 8.85 -20.65 -37.72
C VAL A 262 9.77 -19.52 -37.22
N ILE A 263 10.84 -19.83 -36.47
CA ILE A 263 11.76 -18.82 -35.93
C ILE A 263 12.35 -17.95 -37.05
N GLU A 264 12.79 -18.55 -38.14
CA GLU A 264 13.42 -17.83 -39.27
C GLU A 264 12.46 -16.83 -39.92
N SER A 265 11.16 -17.12 -39.91
CA SER A 265 10.13 -16.20 -40.43
C SER A 265 9.75 -15.06 -39.47
N LEU A 266 10.12 -15.17 -38.19
CA LEU A 266 9.79 -14.21 -37.13
C LEU A 266 10.97 -13.30 -36.77
N ILE A 267 12.19 -13.68 -37.13
CA ILE A 267 13.35 -12.81 -37.00
C ILE A 267 13.27 -11.81 -38.17
N PRO A 268 13.10 -10.50 -37.92
CA PRO A 268 13.21 -9.52 -38.99
C PRO A 268 14.59 -9.67 -39.62
N MET A 269 14.63 -9.95 -40.93
CA MET A 269 15.84 -9.82 -41.72
C MET A 269 16.24 -8.34 -41.64
N GLY A 270 17.12 -8.00 -40.71
CA GLY A 270 17.74 -6.70 -40.66
C GLY A 270 18.44 -6.48 -42.00
N GLU A 271 18.01 -5.47 -42.75
CA GLU A 271 18.75 -4.97 -43.89
C GLU A 271 20.17 -4.64 -43.40
N VAL A 272 21.15 -5.37 -43.97
CA VAL A 272 22.58 -5.09 -43.86
C VAL A 272 22.93 -3.95 -44.80
#